data_AF-A0A5J4SQ10-F1
#
_entry.id   AF-A0A5J4SQ10-F1
#
_cell.length_a   1.000
_cell.length_b   1.000
_cell.length_c   1.000
_cell.angle_alpha   90.00
_cell.angle_beta   90.00
_cell.angle_gamma   90.00
#
_symmetry.space_group_name_H-M   'P 1'
#
loop_
_entity.id
_entity.type
_entity.pdbx_description
1 polymer ?
#
loop_
_entity_poly.entity_id
_entity_poly.type
_entity_poly.pdbx_seq_one_letter_code
_entity_poly.pdbx_strand_id
1 'polypeptide(L)'
;MKTINLWILMFSLQACKAEAAPEPVKVLKVPQGVQYLENSRVKLGIDLSIGGAVTYLSDRDNGGKNMINSADWGRQIQLSYYSGPAPFIGPKGEQPSEAWAGLGWNPIQSGDYGGNRSKVLEFEYRGDNAMFVRCQPMQWPHTAGISGDCEFECLYTLTGNVFTLEATIVNKRPDKTQYSARHQEMPALYTNGPWYKLVTYLGDQPFSNRPVTTLVDKNDGKGWPWLFFYSPEQWVALLDDNGKGIGVFQPDAMLFDAGFHGGDALKGTGDEKSGQTGYIAPVTSQILDHNIRWTYTTAFVLGTVDDIRNYAKSHRQTNLCPEWVFRDSRLGWYYEGNAHDTGWPLPGMLDFAFSKNAVLTRSEIFWKAEDAPVLEIEGAFATADKQLTLIVELRPTDEKKNSFSISQPVNADGVNRTSLINLSVLPDYNGAIKGIKLKFSDEGSAKIKRIKFRSL
;
A
#
# COMPACT_ATOMS: atom_id res chain seq x y z
N MET A 1 -44.47 61.44 43.55
CA MET A 1 -44.84 60.21 42.84
C MET A 1 -44.01 60.14 41.58
N LYS A 2 -43.05 59.20 41.52
CA LYS A 2 -42.08 59.05 40.42
C LYS A 2 -42.59 57.97 39.46
N THR A 3 -42.66 58.32 38.19
CA THR A 3 -43.14 57.49 37.08
C THR A 3 -42.09 56.45 36.69
N ILE A 4 -42.53 55.19 36.55
CA ILE A 4 -41.72 54.02 36.16
C ILE A 4 -41.77 53.90 34.64
N ASN A 5 -40.61 53.92 33.98
CA ASN A 5 -40.48 53.62 32.54
C ASN A 5 -40.27 52.10 32.35
N LEU A 6 -41.25 51.46 31.70
CA LEU A 6 -41.24 50.07 31.29
C LEU A 6 -40.58 49.96 29.91
N TRP A 7 -39.43 49.28 29.82
CA TRP A 7 -38.77 48.98 28.55
C TRP A 7 -39.32 47.67 27.98
N ILE A 8 -39.93 47.75 26.79
CA ILE A 8 -40.37 46.60 26.00
C ILE A 8 -39.17 46.10 25.18
N LEU A 9 -38.68 44.89 25.46
CA LEU A 9 -37.73 44.19 24.59
C LEU A 9 -38.46 43.65 23.36
N MET A 10 -38.11 44.16 22.17
CA MET A 10 -38.46 43.52 20.90
C MET A 10 -37.53 42.32 20.68
N PHE A 11 -38.08 41.11 20.67
CA PHE A 11 -37.39 39.93 20.13
C PHE A 11 -37.48 39.94 18.60
N SER A 12 -36.34 40.08 17.92
CA SER A 12 -36.23 39.85 16.49
C SER A 12 -36.33 38.36 16.19
N LEU A 13 -37.41 37.94 15.52
CA LEU A 13 -37.51 36.63 14.88
C LEU A 13 -36.48 36.54 13.76
N GLN A 14 -35.37 35.85 14.02
CA GLN A 14 -34.36 35.54 13.02
C GLN A 14 -34.84 34.29 12.27
N ALA A 15 -35.30 34.48 11.03
CA ALA A 15 -35.67 33.38 10.15
C ALA A 15 -34.45 32.49 9.90
N CYS A 16 -34.55 31.21 10.29
CA CYS A 16 -33.58 30.19 9.93
C CYS A 16 -33.59 30.06 8.39
N LYS A 17 -32.54 30.54 7.73
CA LYS A 17 -32.34 30.26 6.30
C LYS A 17 -32.02 28.77 6.17
N ALA A 18 -32.90 28.04 5.50
CA ALA A 18 -32.56 26.71 5.00
C ALA A 18 -31.31 26.84 4.11
N GLU A 19 -30.28 26.08 4.45
CA GLU A 19 -29.05 25.98 3.65
C GLU A 19 -29.44 25.41 2.29
N ALA A 20 -29.16 26.16 1.22
CA ALA A 20 -29.46 25.71 -0.13
C ALA A 20 -28.71 24.40 -0.40
N ALA A 21 -29.40 23.43 -0.99
CA ALA A 21 -28.73 22.23 -1.49
C ALA A 21 -27.55 22.65 -2.39
N PRO A 22 -26.37 22.01 -2.29
CA PRO A 22 -25.24 22.35 -3.12
C PRO A 22 -25.67 22.29 -4.59
N GLU A 23 -25.35 23.32 -5.36
CA GLU A 23 -25.65 23.34 -6.79
C GLU A 23 -25.05 22.09 -7.45
N PRO A 24 -25.75 21.47 -8.42
CA PRO A 24 -25.20 20.34 -9.16
C PRO A 24 -23.88 20.78 -9.80
N VAL A 25 -22.79 20.13 -9.39
CA VAL A 25 -21.46 20.33 -9.97
C VAL A 25 -21.60 20.22 -11.48
N LYS A 26 -21.29 21.31 -12.20
CA LYS A 26 -21.15 21.26 -13.66
C LYS A 26 -20.07 20.23 -13.98
N VAL A 27 -20.49 19.06 -14.45
CA VAL A 27 -19.57 18.06 -14.99
C VAL A 27 -18.93 18.67 -16.23
N LEU A 28 -17.74 19.26 -16.07
CA LEU A 28 -16.90 19.61 -17.20
C LEU A 28 -16.62 18.31 -17.96
N LYS A 29 -16.69 18.35 -19.29
CA LYS A 29 -16.38 17.20 -20.14
C LYS A 29 -14.93 16.81 -19.86
N VAL A 30 -14.72 15.62 -19.30
CA VAL A 30 -13.37 15.07 -19.06
C VAL A 30 -12.59 15.07 -20.39
N PRO A 31 -11.38 15.63 -20.44
CA PRO A 31 -10.53 15.59 -21.63
C PRO A 31 -10.27 14.14 -22.08
N GLN A 32 -9.94 13.97 -23.35
CA GLN A 32 -9.59 12.64 -23.89
C GLN A 32 -8.09 12.56 -24.15
N GLY A 33 -7.55 11.34 -24.05
CA GLY A 33 -6.15 11.04 -24.32
C GLY A 33 -5.21 11.41 -23.17
N VAL A 34 -3.91 11.49 -23.50
CA VAL A 34 -2.84 11.68 -22.52
C VAL A 34 -2.76 13.14 -22.08
N GLN A 35 -2.77 13.35 -20.77
CA GLN A 35 -2.52 14.63 -20.11
C GLN A 35 -1.13 14.63 -19.49
N TYR A 36 -0.42 15.77 -19.55
CA TYR A 36 0.99 15.83 -19.19
C TYR A 36 1.28 16.83 -18.08
N LEU A 37 2.22 16.46 -17.22
CA LEU A 37 3.02 17.39 -16.42
C LEU A 37 4.45 17.36 -16.95
N GLU A 38 5.07 18.53 -17.06
CA GLU A 38 6.41 18.64 -17.62
C GLU A 38 7.19 19.76 -16.91
N ASN A 39 8.46 19.50 -16.63
CA ASN A 39 9.42 20.51 -16.20
C ASN A 39 10.68 20.44 -17.08
N SER A 40 11.76 21.14 -16.72
CA SER A 40 12.99 21.18 -17.53
C SER A 40 13.73 19.83 -17.67
N ARG A 41 13.30 18.79 -16.94
CA ARG A 41 13.91 17.46 -16.89
C ARG A 41 12.93 16.33 -17.20
N VAL A 42 11.76 16.32 -16.56
CA VAL A 42 10.84 15.17 -16.58
C VAL A 42 9.55 15.51 -17.29
N LYS A 43 9.03 14.56 -18.07
CA LYS A 43 7.69 14.60 -18.65
C LYS A 43 6.90 13.37 -18.20
N LEU A 44 5.82 13.60 -17.48
CA LEU A 44 4.90 12.59 -16.94
C LEU A 44 3.57 12.69 -17.68
N GLY A 45 3.04 11.58 -18.20
CA GLY A 45 1.77 11.52 -18.92
C GLY A 45 0.83 10.44 -18.38
N ILE A 46 -0.41 10.85 -18.07
CA ILE A 46 -1.50 9.95 -17.67
C ILE A 46 -2.54 9.84 -18.77
N ASP A 47 -3.04 8.64 -19.06
CA ASP A 47 -4.02 8.43 -20.13
C ASP A 47 -5.45 8.37 -19.59
N LEU A 48 -6.21 9.44 -19.83
CA LEU A 48 -7.60 9.55 -19.38
C LEU A 48 -8.56 8.61 -20.13
N SER A 49 -8.11 7.96 -21.21
CA SER A 49 -8.90 6.95 -21.91
C SER A 49 -8.88 5.58 -21.23
N ILE A 50 -7.99 5.38 -20.25
CA ILE A 50 -7.82 4.13 -19.46
C ILE A 50 -7.67 4.46 -17.95
N GLY A 51 -8.63 5.18 -17.39
CA GLY A 51 -8.66 5.46 -15.94
C GLY A 51 -7.55 6.36 -15.38
N GLY A 52 -6.75 7.01 -16.24
CA GLY A 52 -5.69 7.93 -15.81
C GLY A 52 -4.46 7.25 -15.24
N ALA A 53 -4.14 6.02 -15.68
CA ALA A 53 -2.87 5.36 -15.40
C ALA A 53 -1.70 6.09 -16.11
N VAL A 54 -0.49 5.97 -15.57
CA VAL A 54 0.70 6.54 -16.24
C VAL A 54 1.07 5.64 -17.42
N THR A 55 1.06 6.20 -18.62
CA THR A 55 1.46 5.53 -19.87
C THR A 55 2.70 6.16 -20.49
N TYR A 56 3.09 7.33 -20.00
CA TYR A 56 4.27 8.04 -20.47
C TYR A 56 5.08 8.57 -19.30
N LEU A 57 6.37 8.26 -19.28
CA LEU A 57 7.33 8.88 -18.38
C LEU A 57 8.67 8.96 -19.09
N SER A 58 9.25 10.15 -19.16
CA SER A 58 10.60 10.32 -19.68
C SER A 58 11.42 11.27 -18.83
N ASP A 59 12.73 11.04 -18.84
CA ASP A 59 13.73 11.94 -18.29
C ASP A 59 14.57 12.45 -19.46
N ARG A 60 14.84 13.75 -19.52
CA ARG A 60 15.75 14.34 -20.50
C ARG A 60 17.10 13.62 -20.52
N ASP A 61 17.57 13.14 -19.37
CA ASP A 61 18.82 12.39 -19.22
C ASP A 61 18.81 11.02 -19.91
N ASN A 62 17.63 10.45 -20.20
CA ASN A 62 17.47 9.20 -20.95
C ASN A 62 17.28 9.45 -22.47
N GLY A 63 17.38 10.71 -22.91
CA GLY A 63 17.09 11.14 -24.27
C GLY A 63 15.60 11.41 -24.54
N GLY A 64 14.78 11.58 -23.50
CA GLY A 64 13.34 11.85 -23.66
C GLY A 64 12.53 10.63 -24.13
N LYS A 65 13.07 9.41 -23.96
CA LYS A 65 12.41 8.16 -24.32
C LYS A 65 11.40 7.76 -23.26
N ASN A 66 10.25 7.24 -23.70
CA ASN A 66 9.25 6.71 -22.80
C ASN A 66 9.78 5.47 -22.08
N MET A 67 9.67 5.47 -20.76
CA MET A 67 10.07 4.38 -19.88
C MET A 67 8.97 3.38 -19.64
N ILE A 68 7.71 3.73 -19.88
CA ILE A 68 6.56 2.95 -19.41
C ILE A 68 6.09 1.99 -20.48
N ASN A 69 5.93 0.72 -20.09
CA ASN A 69 5.33 -0.29 -20.96
C ASN A 69 3.82 -0.07 -21.03
N SER A 70 3.21 -0.45 -22.15
CA SER A 70 1.77 -0.38 -22.39
C SER A 70 1.38 -1.35 -23.51
N ALA A 71 1.94 -2.56 -23.47
CA ALA A 71 1.65 -3.64 -24.42
C ALA A 71 0.22 -4.19 -24.25
N ASP A 72 -0.30 -4.14 -23.03
CA ASP A 72 -1.66 -4.49 -22.63
C ASP A 72 -2.15 -3.53 -21.52
N TRP A 73 -3.37 -3.72 -21.00
CA TRP A 73 -3.93 -2.93 -19.89
C TRP A 73 -3.50 -3.40 -18.50
N GLY A 74 -2.66 -4.43 -18.41
CA GLY A 74 -2.04 -4.89 -17.17
C GLY A 74 -0.70 -4.21 -16.89
N ARG A 75 -0.11 -3.50 -17.87
CA ARG A 75 1.26 -2.97 -17.78
C ARG A 75 1.30 -1.46 -17.93
N GLN A 76 1.28 -0.73 -16.82
CA GLN A 76 1.45 0.72 -16.74
C GLN A 76 2.13 1.07 -15.40
N ILE A 77 2.17 2.35 -14.98
CA ILE A 77 2.13 2.63 -13.54
C ILE A 77 0.67 2.78 -13.15
N GLN A 78 0.16 1.81 -12.39
CA GLN A 78 -1.27 1.72 -12.14
C GLN A 78 -1.63 1.01 -10.84
N LEU A 79 -2.80 1.37 -10.32
CA LEU A 79 -3.36 0.74 -9.14
C LEU A 79 -3.92 -0.65 -9.47
N SER A 80 -3.63 -1.62 -8.60
CA SER A 80 -4.16 -2.99 -8.61
C SER A 80 -4.36 -3.44 -7.17
N TYR A 81 -5.57 -3.88 -6.82
CA TYR A 81 -5.90 -4.31 -5.46
C TYR A 81 -6.47 -5.72 -5.47
N TYR A 82 -6.31 -6.46 -4.38
CA TYR A 82 -6.68 -7.87 -4.29
C TYR A 82 -7.53 -8.14 -3.06
N SER A 83 -8.67 -8.81 -3.25
CA SER A 83 -9.52 -9.30 -2.17
C SER A 83 -10.17 -10.62 -2.57
N GLY A 84 -10.89 -11.25 -1.65
CA GLY A 84 -11.92 -12.21 -2.02
C GLY A 84 -13.20 -11.53 -2.52
N PRO A 85 -14.14 -12.29 -3.11
CA PRO A 85 -14.04 -13.75 -3.29
C PRO A 85 -13.02 -14.14 -4.36
N ALA A 86 -12.47 -15.35 -4.27
CA ALA A 86 -11.53 -15.92 -5.24
C ALA A 86 -11.99 -17.35 -5.59
N PRO A 87 -12.56 -17.60 -6.79
CA PRO A 87 -12.76 -16.63 -7.88
C PRO A 87 -13.82 -15.56 -7.58
N PHE A 88 -13.73 -14.43 -8.28
CA PHE A 88 -14.77 -13.40 -8.29
C PHE A 88 -15.72 -13.63 -9.47
N ILE A 89 -16.99 -13.88 -9.18
CA ILE A 89 -18.06 -14.04 -10.17
C ILE A 89 -18.76 -12.70 -10.35
N GLY A 90 -18.94 -12.29 -11.61
CA GLY A 90 -19.60 -11.03 -11.94
C GLY A 90 -21.05 -10.98 -11.47
N PRO A 91 -21.64 -9.77 -11.33
CA PRO A 91 -22.97 -9.58 -10.75
C PRO A 91 -24.10 -10.25 -11.55
N LYS A 92 -23.89 -10.62 -12.82
CA LYS A 92 -24.85 -11.36 -13.64
C LYS A 92 -24.41 -12.82 -13.88
N GLY A 93 -23.47 -13.32 -13.08
CA GLY A 93 -22.94 -14.67 -13.19
C GLY A 93 -21.76 -14.81 -14.17
N GLU A 94 -21.19 -13.69 -14.63
CA GLU A 94 -20.04 -13.70 -15.54
C GLU A 94 -18.85 -14.42 -14.89
N GLN A 95 -18.23 -15.35 -15.62
CA GLN A 95 -17.10 -16.12 -15.14
C GLN A 95 -15.79 -15.41 -15.48
N PRO A 96 -14.79 -15.41 -14.57
CA PRO A 96 -13.47 -14.91 -14.89
C PRO A 96 -12.79 -15.83 -15.93
N SER A 97 -11.80 -15.29 -16.63
CA SER A 97 -10.86 -16.09 -17.42
C SER A 97 -10.10 -17.07 -16.52
N GLU A 98 -9.94 -18.30 -16.98
CA GLU A 98 -9.26 -19.37 -16.24
C GLU A 98 -7.85 -18.97 -15.79
N ALA A 99 -7.10 -18.28 -16.66
CA ALA A 99 -5.73 -17.82 -16.38
C ALA A 99 -5.62 -16.88 -15.17
N TRP A 100 -6.71 -16.17 -14.84
CA TRP A 100 -6.72 -15.10 -13.84
C TRP A 100 -7.71 -15.34 -12.70
N ALA A 101 -8.46 -16.44 -12.72
CA ALA A 101 -9.51 -16.74 -11.75
C ALA A 101 -9.01 -16.73 -10.29
N GLY A 102 -7.76 -17.18 -10.06
CA GLY A 102 -7.13 -17.19 -8.73
C GLY A 102 -6.84 -15.80 -8.15
N LEU A 103 -6.87 -14.74 -8.96
CA LEU A 103 -6.72 -13.37 -8.47
C LEU A 103 -7.96 -12.89 -7.70
N GLY A 104 -9.13 -13.50 -7.92
CA GLY A 104 -10.35 -13.14 -7.21
C GLY A 104 -10.85 -11.73 -7.54
N TRP A 105 -11.28 -11.00 -6.52
CA TRP A 105 -11.67 -9.60 -6.68
C TRP A 105 -10.42 -8.76 -6.90
N ASN A 106 -10.25 -8.25 -8.12
CA ASN A 106 -9.06 -7.54 -8.53
C ASN A 106 -9.37 -6.38 -9.51
N PRO A 107 -9.82 -5.23 -8.99
CA PRO A 107 -9.96 -4.03 -9.79
C PRO A 107 -8.60 -3.46 -10.17
N ILE A 108 -8.43 -3.12 -11.44
CA ILE A 108 -7.23 -2.50 -12.02
C ILE A 108 -7.62 -1.18 -12.72
N GLN A 109 -6.70 -0.20 -12.66
CA GLN A 109 -6.96 1.18 -13.08
C GLN A 109 -7.09 1.36 -14.59
N SER A 110 -6.33 0.63 -15.42
CA SER A 110 -6.35 0.82 -16.88
C SER A 110 -7.53 0.13 -17.57
N GLY A 111 -7.84 -1.10 -17.17
CA GLY A 111 -8.85 -1.92 -17.83
C GLY A 111 -8.76 -3.40 -17.45
N ASP A 112 -9.63 -4.20 -18.03
CA ASP A 112 -9.66 -5.66 -17.82
C ASP A 112 -8.83 -6.44 -18.86
N TYR A 113 -8.65 -7.73 -18.60
CA TYR A 113 -7.92 -8.65 -19.49
C TYR A 113 -8.54 -8.76 -20.89
N GLY A 114 -9.84 -8.50 -21.02
CA GLY A 114 -10.55 -8.50 -22.31
C GLY A 114 -10.37 -7.24 -23.15
N GLY A 115 -9.63 -6.24 -22.64
CA GLY A 115 -9.40 -4.99 -23.35
C GLY A 115 -10.42 -3.88 -23.04
N ASN A 116 -11.36 -4.10 -22.11
CA ASN A 116 -12.34 -3.10 -21.72
C ASN A 116 -11.70 -2.06 -20.80
N ARG A 117 -11.89 -0.79 -21.12
CA ARG A 117 -11.18 0.33 -20.47
C ARG A 117 -11.91 0.83 -19.24
N SER A 118 -11.17 1.22 -18.22
CA SER A 118 -11.68 1.95 -17.06
C SER A 118 -12.16 3.35 -17.42
N LYS A 119 -13.16 3.85 -16.69
CA LYS A 119 -13.82 5.12 -16.98
C LYS A 119 -13.34 6.22 -16.04
N VAL A 120 -12.80 7.31 -16.58
CA VAL A 120 -12.55 8.52 -15.78
C VAL A 120 -13.86 9.20 -15.43
N LEU A 121 -14.03 9.52 -14.14
CA LEU A 121 -15.18 10.18 -13.55
C LEU A 121 -14.92 11.67 -13.30
N GLU A 122 -13.68 12.01 -12.91
CA GLU A 122 -13.24 13.38 -12.66
C GLU A 122 -11.77 13.53 -13.06
N PHE A 123 -11.41 14.70 -13.57
CA PHE A 123 -10.04 15.10 -13.85
C PHE A 123 -9.88 16.60 -13.63
N GLU A 124 -8.78 16.99 -13.01
CA GLU A 124 -8.39 18.40 -12.88
C GLU A 124 -6.86 18.56 -12.79
N TYR A 125 -6.35 19.67 -13.30
CA TYR A 125 -5.02 20.15 -12.94
C TYR A 125 -5.10 20.88 -11.60
N ARG A 126 -4.17 20.59 -10.68
CA ARG A 126 -4.05 21.27 -9.39
C ARG A 126 -2.75 22.09 -9.38
N GLY A 127 -2.86 23.34 -9.81
CA GLY A 127 -1.69 24.17 -10.09
C GLY A 127 -0.91 23.67 -11.30
N ASP A 128 0.36 24.07 -11.39
CA ASP A 128 1.19 23.83 -12.59
C ASP A 128 1.93 22.49 -12.56
N ASN A 129 1.90 21.78 -11.42
CA ASN A 129 2.74 20.62 -11.19
C ASN A 129 1.98 19.39 -10.65
N ALA A 130 0.64 19.42 -10.61
CA ALA A 130 -0.15 18.27 -10.19
C ALA A 130 -1.40 18.02 -11.04
N MET A 131 -1.78 16.75 -11.14
CA MET A 131 -2.99 16.26 -11.78
C MET A 131 -3.74 15.36 -10.82
N PHE A 132 -5.04 15.60 -10.64
CA PHE A 132 -5.93 14.70 -9.94
C PHE A 132 -6.83 13.98 -10.94
N VAL A 133 -7.02 12.67 -10.73
CA VAL A 133 -7.97 11.85 -11.48
C VAL A 133 -8.76 10.96 -10.53
N ARG A 134 -10.07 10.85 -10.76
CA ARG A 134 -10.92 9.82 -10.19
C ARG A 134 -11.43 8.92 -11.30
N CYS A 135 -11.34 7.61 -11.15
CA CYS A 135 -11.86 6.65 -12.13
C CYS A 135 -12.65 5.51 -11.49
N GLN A 136 -13.51 4.88 -12.30
CA GLN A 136 -14.09 3.58 -12.02
C GLN A 136 -13.20 2.50 -12.69
N PRO A 137 -12.51 1.66 -11.91
CA PRO A 137 -11.64 0.60 -12.43
C PRO A 137 -12.44 -0.56 -13.04
N MET A 138 -11.74 -1.49 -13.68
CA MET A 138 -12.33 -2.73 -14.21
C MET A 138 -11.76 -3.95 -13.48
N GLN A 139 -12.55 -5.03 -13.36
CA GLN A 139 -12.12 -6.28 -12.75
C GLN A 139 -11.23 -7.05 -13.72
N TRP A 140 -9.92 -7.09 -13.45
CA TRP A 140 -8.92 -7.66 -14.35
C TRP A 140 -9.20 -9.10 -14.78
N PRO A 141 -9.62 -10.04 -13.89
CA PRO A 141 -9.81 -11.43 -14.29
C PRO A 141 -10.90 -11.66 -15.33
N HIS A 142 -11.69 -10.64 -15.67
CA HIS A 142 -12.83 -10.74 -16.59
C HIS A 142 -12.49 -10.23 -17.99
N THR A 143 -13.26 -10.69 -18.97
CA THR A 143 -13.23 -10.15 -20.35
C THR A 143 -14.56 -9.52 -20.77
N ALA A 144 -15.58 -9.62 -19.91
CA ALA A 144 -16.94 -9.16 -20.18
C ALA A 144 -17.17 -7.68 -19.82
N GLY A 145 -16.13 -6.93 -19.41
CA GLY A 145 -16.28 -5.52 -19.05
C GLY A 145 -16.95 -5.32 -17.70
N ILE A 146 -16.52 -6.06 -16.67
CA ILE A 146 -17.07 -5.91 -15.31
C ILE A 146 -16.37 -4.76 -14.59
N SER A 147 -17.10 -3.68 -14.32
CA SER A 147 -16.57 -2.56 -13.53
C SER A 147 -16.34 -2.95 -12.07
N GLY A 148 -15.36 -2.31 -11.44
CA GLY A 148 -15.16 -2.39 -10.00
C GLY A 148 -16.31 -1.72 -9.23
N ASP A 149 -16.65 -2.31 -8.10
CA ASP A 149 -17.49 -1.77 -7.02
C ASP A 149 -16.65 -0.90 -6.05
N CYS A 150 -15.76 -0.10 -6.63
CA CYS A 150 -14.91 0.87 -5.98
C CYS A 150 -14.59 2.02 -6.94
N GLU A 151 -14.01 3.09 -6.40
CA GLU A 151 -13.40 4.16 -7.19
C GLU A 151 -11.94 4.29 -6.81
N PHE A 152 -11.11 4.67 -7.78
CA PHE A 152 -9.72 5.03 -7.55
C PHE A 152 -9.57 6.53 -7.67
N GLU A 153 -8.82 7.12 -6.75
CA GLU A 153 -8.39 8.51 -6.80
C GLU A 153 -6.86 8.55 -6.81
N CYS A 154 -6.30 9.32 -7.74
CA CYS A 154 -4.86 9.47 -7.89
C CYS A 154 -4.53 10.96 -7.97
N LEU A 155 -3.66 11.43 -7.08
CA LEU A 155 -3.02 12.74 -7.19
C LEU A 155 -1.56 12.53 -7.57
N TYR A 156 -1.25 12.86 -8.82
CA TYR A 156 0.11 12.87 -9.35
C TYR A 156 0.72 14.25 -9.16
N THR A 157 1.87 14.34 -8.50
CA THR A 157 2.59 15.61 -8.31
C THR A 157 4.03 15.47 -8.82
N LEU A 158 4.47 16.36 -9.70
CA LEU A 158 5.81 16.36 -10.29
C LEU A 158 6.67 17.47 -9.69
N THR A 159 7.83 17.14 -9.13
CA THR A 159 8.80 18.10 -8.58
C THR A 159 10.22 17.65 -8.90
N GLY A 160 10.95 18.45 -9.69
CA GLY A 160 12.31 18.09 -10.11
C GLY A 160 12.33 16.76 -10.88
N ASN A 161 13.11 15.80 -10.40
CA ASN A 161 13.23 14.45 -10.96
C ASN A 161 12.33 13.42 -10.27
N VAL A 162 11.39 13.86 -9.44
CA VAL A 162 10.52 12.99 -8.66
C VAL A 162 9.08 13.27 -9.03
N PHE A 163 8.28 12.23 -9.24
CA PHE A 163 6.84 12.38 -9.11
C PHE A 163 6.31 11.49 -7.97
N THR A 164 5.33 12.00 -7.24
CA THR A 164 4.61 11.24 -6.22
C THR A 164 3.22 10.90 -6.71
N LEU A 165 2.76 9.70 -6.37
CA LEU A 165 1.37 9.27 -6.51
C LEU A 165 0.78 9.10 -5.12
N GLU A 166 -0.13 10.00 -4.74
CA GLU A 166 -1.06 9.72 -3.64
C GLU A 166 -2.25 8.96 -4.23
N ALA A 167 -2.36 7.68 -3.88
CA ALA A 167 -3.35 6.76 -4.39
C ALA A 167 -4.37 6.47 -3.29
N THR A 168 -5.65 6.50 -3.65
CA THR A 168 -6.74 6.09 -2.75
C THR A 168 -7.69 5.13 -3.43
N ILE A 169 -7.98 4.01 -2.77
CA ILE A 169 -9.15 3.19 -3.08
C ILE A 169 -10.33 3.61 -2.20
N VAL A 170 -11.49 3.76 -2.83
CA VAL A 170 -12.78 4.01 -2.16
C VAL A 170 -13.71 2.84 -2.46
N ASN A 171 -13.77 1.88 -1.55
CA ASN A 171 -14.64 0.73 -1.70
C ASN A 171 -16.10 1.11 -1.46
N LYS A 172 -16.98 0.60 -2.34
CA LYS A 172 -18.44 0.72 -2.25
C LYS A 172 -19.08 -0.65 -2.53
N ARG A 173 -18.47 -1.70 -1.99
CA ARG A 173 -18.82 -3.09 -2.29
C ARG A 173 -20.17 -3.44 -1.65
N PRO A 174 -21.10 -4.06 -2.39
CA PRO A 174 -22.36 -4.53 -1.82
C PRO A 174 -22.16 -5.75 -0.91
N ASP A 175 -21.15 -6.58 -1.20
CA ASP A 175 -20.71 -7.68 -0.35
C ASP A 175 -19.97 -7.14 0.87
N LYS A 176 -20.49 -7.44 2.06
CA LYS A 176 -19.98 -6.98 3.36
C LYS A 176 -19.08 -7.99 4.05
N THR A 177 -18.75 -9.09 3.38
CA THR A 177 -17.87 -10.13 3.91
C THR A 177 -16.49 -9.53 4.19
N GLN A 178 -15.98 -9.72 5.41
CA GLN A 178 -14.60 -9.39 5.74
C GLN A 178 -13.69 -10.52 5.28
N TYR A 179 -13.13 -10.36 4.07
CA TYR A 179 -12.15 -11.29 3.53
C TYR A 179 -10.81 -11.18 4.25
N SER A 180 -10.03 -12.26 4.23
CA SER A 180 -8.65 -12.27 4.73
C SER A 180 -7.81 -11.21 4.03
N ALA A 181 -6.79 -10.71 4.74
CA ALA A 181 -5.83 -9.80 4.15
C ALA A 181 -5.14 -10.43 2.94
N ARG A 182 -4.88 -9.60 1.92
CA ARG A 182 -4.05 -9.99 0.78
C ARG A 182 -2.96 -8.95 0.58
N HIS A 183 -1.89 -9.40 -0.08
CA HIS A 183 -0.86 -8.52 -0.60
C HIS A 183 -1.50 -7.52 -1.58
N GLN A 184 -1.23 -6.25 -1.37
CA GLN A 184 -1.64 -5.14 -2.25
C GLN A 184 -0.41 -4.55 -2.91
N GLU A 185 -0.52 -4.22 -4.18
CA GLU A 185 0.52 -3.52 -4.92
C GLU A 185 0.38 -2.00 -4.70
N MET A 186 1.48 -1.32 -4.38
CA MET A 186 1.44 0.08 -3.93
C MET A 186 2.33 1.06 -4.72
N PRO A 187 2.04 1.38 -6.00
CA PRO A 187 1.31 0.60 -7.01
C PRO A 187 2.26 -0.33 -7.79
N ALA A 188 1.78 -0.99 -8.85
CA ALA A 188 2.65 -1.61 -9.83
C ALA A 188 3.30 -0.59 -10.77
N LEU A 189 4.55 -0.85 -11.17
CA LEU A 189 5.32 -0.17 -12.21
C LEU A 189 5.77 -1.19 -13.24
N TYR A 190 5.47 -0.92 -14.51
CA TYR A 190 5.99 -1.67 -15.65
C TYR A 190 6.83 -0.78 -16.57
N THR A 191 8.08 -1.15 -16.79
CA THR A 191 9.02 -0.41 -17.64
C THR A 191 9.30 -1.13 -18.95
N ASN A 192 9.67 -0.37 -19.98
CA ASN A 192 10.14 -0.92 -21.24
C ASN A 192 11.45 -1.70 -21.06
N GLY A 193 11.70 -2.63 -21.97
CA GLY A 193 12.83 -3.56 -21.85
C GLY A 193 14.23 -2.95 -21.68
N PRO A 194 14.52 -1.69 -22.07
CA PRO A 194 15.78 -1.03 -21.72
C PRO A 194 16.05 -0.86 -20.21
N TRP A 195 15.03 -0.79 -19.36
CA TRP A 195 15.17 -0.64 -17.90
C TRP A 195 14.93 -1.97 -17.20
N TYR A 196 15.90 -2.87 -17.29
CA TYR A 196 15.77 -4.25 -16.82
C TYR A 196 16.57 -4.55 -15.55
N LYS A 197 17.55 -3.70 -15.21
CA LYS A 197 18.50 -3.96 -14.13
C LYS A 197 17.86 -3.64 -12.79
N LEU A 198 17.57 -4.68 -12.00
CA LEU A 198 16.88 -4.58 -10.73
C LEU A 198 17.87 -4.41 -9.58
N VAL A 199 17.81 -3.28 -8.87
CA VAL A 199 18.78 -2.90 -7.83
C VAL A 199 18.07 -2.45 -6.56
N THR A 200 18.55 -2.89 -5.40
CA THR A 200 18.07 -2.44 -4.08
C THR A 200 19.13 -2.69 -2.99
N TYR A 201 18.87 -2.27 -1.76
CA TYR A 201 19.64 -2.70 -0.59
C TYR A 201 18.94 -3.85 0.14
N LEU A 202 19.69 -4.92 0.46
CA LEU A 202 19.16 -6.12 1.14
C LEU A 202 19.83 -6.40 2.50
N GLY A 203 20.79 -5.55 2.91
CA GLY A 203 21.55 -5.76 4.13
C GLY A 203 20.79 -5.37 5.40
N ASP A 204 21.40 -5.56 6.56
CA ASP A 204 20.81 -5.34 7.87
C ASP A 204 21.16 -3.98 8.51
N GLN A 205 21.89 -3.12 7.79
CA GLN A 205 22.33 -1.79 8.23
C GLN A 205 21.82 -0.72 7.24
N PRO A 206 20.49 -0.52 7.15
CA PRO A 206 19.92 0.44 6.20
C PRO A 206 20.49 1.84 6.41
N PHE A 207 20.72 2.54 5.31
CA PHE A 207 21.22 3.92 5.23
C PHE A 207 22.61 4.17 5.83
N SER A 208 23.41 3.12 6.04
CA SER A 208 24.80 3.19 6.52
C SER A 208 25.85 3.19 5.39
N ASN A 209 25.45 3.56 4.17
CA ASN A 209 26.29 3.59 2.96
C ASN A 209 26.91 2.22 2.59
N ARG A 210 26.28 1.12 3.03
CA ARG A 210 26.67 -0.24 2.60
C ARG A 210 26.31 -0.46 1.12
N PRO A 211 27.04 -1.33 0.40
CA PRO A 211 26.76 -1.61 -1.01
C PRO A 211 25.32 -2.07 -1.25
N VAL A 212 24.78 -1.72 -2.41
CA VAL A 212 23.51 -2.25 -2.94
C VAL A 212 23.73 -3.62 -3.60
N THR A 213 22.65 -4.34 -3.86
CA THR A 213 22.63 -5.62 -4.55
C THR A 213 21.93 -5.46 -5.90
N THR A 214 22.54 -5.98 -6.96
CA THR A 214 21.87 -6.20 -8.24
C THR A 214 21.23 -7.58 -8.22
N LEU A 215 19.89 -7.61 -8.27
CA LEU A 215 19.08 -8.83 -8.24
C LEU A 215 18.87 -9.43 -9.63
N VAL A 216 18.77 -8.57 -10.65
CA VAL A 216 18.58 -8.93 -12.06
C VAL A 216 19.48 -8.05 -12.92
N ASP A 217 20.24 -8.68 -13.82
CA ASP A 217 21.07 -8.02 -14.84
C ASP A 217 21.07 -8.83 -16.15
N LYS A 218 21.85 -8.44 -17.16
CA LYS A 218 22.04 -9.21 -18.39
C LYS A 218 22.82 -10.50 -18.14
N ASN A 219 22.43 -11.56 -18.83
CA ASN A 219 23.12 -12.87 -18.87
C ASN A 219 23.23 -13.58 -17.50
N ASP A 220 22.34 -13.28 -16.56
CA ASP A 220 22.31 -13.92 -15.24
C ASP A 220 21.26 -15.03 -15.13
N GLY A 221 20.41 -15.21 -16.16
CA GLY A 221 19.30 -16.15 -16.16
C GLY A 221 18.17 -15.81 -15.19
N LYS A 222 18.15 -14.59 -14.61
CA LYS A 222 17.19 -14.17 -13.58
C LYS A 222 16.17 -13.18 -14.15
N GLY A 223 15.12 -12.93 -13.35
CA GLY A 223 14.09 -11.93 -13.63
C GLY A 223 12.70 -12.52 -13.81
N TRP A 224 12.60 -13.80 -14.14
CA TRP A 224 11.32 -14.52 -14.19
C TRP A 224 11.43 -15.91 -13.53
N PRO A 225 10.44 -16.34 -12.71
CA PRO A 225 9.29 -15.57 -12.22
C PRO A 225 9.73 -14.36 -11.39
N TRP A 226 8.78 -13.47 -11.07
CA TRP A 226 9.05 -12.32 -10.21
C TRP A 226 9.71 -12.73 -8.89
N LEU A 227 10.63 -11.90 -8.42
CA LEU A 227 11.34 -12.08 -7.18
C LEU A 227 10.57 -11.39 -6.06
N PHE A 228 10.32 -12.14 -5.00
CA PHE A 228 9.71 -11.65 -3.79
C PHE A 228 10.78 -11.49 -2.70
N PHE A 229 11.07 -10.26 -2.28
CA PHE A 229 12.18 -10.00 -1.36
C PHE A 229 11.94 -8.82 -0.41
N TYR A 230 12.68 -8.84 0.70
CA TYR A 230 12.67 -7.80 1.72
C TYR A 230 13.74 -6.74 1.44
N SER A 231 13.36 -5.45 1.45
CA SER A 231 14.23 -4.29 1.33
C SER A 231 14.03 -3.33 2.51
N PRO A 232 14.96 -3.28 3.49
CA PRO A 232 14.82 -2.44 4.68
C PRO A 232 15.02 -0.94 4.40
N GLU A 233 15.48 -0.56 3.22
CA GLU A 233 15.53 0.85 2.79
C GLU A 233 14.27 1.28 2.01
N GLN A 234 13.32 0.37 1.78
CA GLN A 234 12.00 0.68 1.21
C GLN A 234 12.04 1.26 -0.20
N TRP A 235 13.13 1.01 -0.95
CA TRP A 235 13.27 1.41 -2.33
C TRP A 235 13.79 0.28 -3.22
N VAL A 236 13.34 0.24 -4.46
CA VAL A 236 13.81 -0.66 -5.51
C VAL A 236 13.92 0.12 -6.82
N ALA A 237 14.93 -0.17 -7.64
CA ALA A 237 15.17 0.52 -8.90
C ALA A 237 15.22 -0.43 -10.09
N LEU A 238 14.69 0.04 -11.23
CA LEU A 238 14.91 -0.53 -12.55
C LEU A 238 15.75 0.45 -13.37
N LEU A 239 16.93 0.00 -13.80
CA LEU A 239 17.94 0.82 -14.45
C LEU A 239 18.30 0.27 -15.84
N ASP A 240 18.83 1.15 -16.68
CA ASP A 240 19.43 0.80 -17.96
C ASP A 240 20.91 0.38 -17.84
N ASP A 241 21.54 0.12 -18.98
CA ASP A 241 22.97 -0.23 -19.07
C ASP A 241 23.89 0.87 -18.51
N ASN A 242 23.44 2.13 -18.53
CA ASN A 242 24.17 3.30 -18.05
C ASN A 242 23.93 3.59 -16.56
N GLY A 243 23.15 2.75 -15.87
CA GLY A 243 22.82 2.93 -14.46
C GLY A 243 21.81 4.04 -14.20
N LYS A 244 21.01 4.43 -15.20
CA LYS A 244 19.94 5.42 -15.08
C LYS A 244 18.57 4.76 -15.25
N GLY A 245 17.59 5.22 -14.49
CA GLY A 245 16.24 4.70 -14.61
C GLY A 245 15.30 5.27 -13.57
N ILE A 246 14.46 4.40 -13.01
CA ILE A 246 13.40 4.77 -12.09
C ILE A 246 13.51 3.95 -10.81
N GLY A 247 13.48 4.64 -9.68
CA GLY A 247 13.33 4.06 -8.35
C GLY A 247 11.92 4.23 -7.83
N VAL A 248 11.37 3.20 -7.19
CA VAL A 248 10.12 3.26 -6.43
C VAL A 248 10.48 3.29 -4.96
N PHE A 249 10.03 4.31 -4.22
CA PHE A 249 10.14 4.39 -2.76
C PHE A 249 8.73 4.43 -2.16
N GLN A 250 8.44 3.47 -1.27
CA GLN A 250 7.16 3.37 -0.58
C GLN A 250 7.40 3.24 0.94
N PRO A 251 7.09 4.27 1.74
CA PRO A 251 7.53 4.36 3.14
C PRO A 251 6.83 3.40 4.12
N ASP A 252 5.84 2.61 3.67
CA ASP A 252 5.08 1.66 4.49
C ASP A 252 5.32 0.19 4.08
N ALA A 253 6.11 -0.05 3.03
CA ALA A 253 6.37 -1.35 2.43
C ALA A 253 7.87 -1.65 2.46
N MET A 254 8.22 -2.79 3.03
CA MET A 254 9.58 -3.35 2.99
C MET A 254 9.63 -4.64 2.18
N LEU A 255 8.52 -5.03 1.57
CA LEU A 255 8.40 -6.21 0.75
C LEU A 255 8.14 -5.77 -0.68
N PHE A 256 8.80 -6.40 -1.63
CA PHE A 256 8.68 -6.06 -3.04
C PHE A 256 8.51 -7.32 -3.86
N ASP A 257 7.64 -7.23 -4.85
CA ASP A 257 7.55 -8.17 -5.95
C ASP A 257 8.13 -7.48 -7.20
N ALA A 258 9.21 -7.99 -7.77
CA ALA A 258 9.89 -7.30 -8.86
C ALA A 258 10.71 -8.24 -9.74
N GLY A 259 10.95 -7.86 -10.99
CA GLY A 259 11.71 -8.69 -11.92
C GLY A 259 11.73 -8.16 -13.35
N PHE A 260 11.99 -9.08 -14.28
CA PHE A 260 12.00 -8.82 -15.72
C PHE A 260 11.38 -9.98 -16.51
N HIS A 261 10.33 -9.69 -17.27
CA HIS A 261 9.67 -10.65 -18.15
C HIS A 261 10.18 -10.51 -19.58
N GLY A 262 10.32 -11.63 -20.30
CA GLY A 262 10.82 -11.69 -21.68
C GLY A 262 12.16 -12.43 -21.83
N GLY A 263 12.85 -12.72 -20.73
CA GLY A 263 14.10 -13.46 -20.72
C GLY A 263 15.33 -12.62 -21.11
N ASP A 264 16.52 -13.17 -20.88
CA ASP A 264 17.79 -12.46 -20.96
C ASP A 264 18.05 -11.80 -22.32
N ALA A 265 17.69 -12.48 -23.41
CA ALA A 265 17.93 -12.01 -24.77
C ALA A 265 17.16 -10.71 -25.10
N LEU A 266 16.10 -10.39 -24.34
CA LEU A 266 15.29 -9.20 -24.57
C LEU A 266 15.64 -8.03 -23.64
N LYS A 267 16.47 -8.24 -22.61
CA LYS A 267 16.95 -7.19 -21.72
C LYS A 267 17.73 -6.13 -22.51
N GLY A 268 17.35 -4.87 -22.38
CA GLY A 268 17.96 -3.77 -23.13
C GLY A 268 17.24 -3.40 -24.44
N THR A 269 16.16 -4.10 -24.82
CA THR A 269 15.47 -3.89 -26.10
C THR A 269 13.96 -3.73 -25.94
N GLY A 270 13.30 -3.15 -26.93
CA GLY A 270 11.86 -2.95 -26.95
C GLY A 270 11.40 -1.57 -26.55
N ASP A 271 10.10 -1.37 -26.75
CA ASP A 271 9.37 -0.11 -26.60
C ASP A 271 8.08 -0.34 -25.80
N GLU A 272 7.24 0.69 -25.72
CA GLU A 272 5.98 0.67 -24.98
C GLU A 272 4.95 -0.34 -25.49
N LYS A 273 5.15 -0.96 -26.65
CA LYS A 273 4.26 -2.00 -27.20
C LYS A 273 4.89 -3.38 -27.21
N SER A 274 6.11 -3.50 -26.72
CA SER A 274 6.85 -4.75 -26.66
C SER A 274 6.42 -5.62 -25.47
N GLY A 275 6.49 -6.95 -25.66
CA GLY A 275 6.03 -7.93 -24.67
C GLY A 275 6.95 -8.11 -23.46
N GLN A 276 8.23 -7.74 -23.56
CA GLN A 276 9.18 -7.74 -22.45
C GLN A 276 8.99 -6.51 -21.57
N THR A 277 9.20 -6.67 -20.25
CA THR A 277 8.96 -5.59 -19.29
C THR A 277 9.74 -5.79 -18.01
N GLY A 278 10.27 -4.70 -17.44
CA GLY A 278 10.72 -4.68 -16.05
C GLY A 278 9.53 -4.39 -15.13
N TYR A 279 9.48 -5.03 -13.97
CA TYR A 279 8.37 -4.93 -13.03
C TYR A 279 8.87 -4.58 -11.61
N ILE A 280 8.18 -3.65 -10.94
CA ILE A 280 8.29 -3.41 -9.49
C ILE A 280 6.88 -3.17 -8.92
N ALA A 281 6.57 -3.84 -7.81
CA ALA A 281 5.49 -3.45 -6.92
C ALA A 281 5.98 -3.49 -5.46
N PRO A 282 5.89 -2.38 -4.71
CA PRO A 282 5.93 -2.42 -3.26
C PRO A 282 4.68 -3.13 -2.73
N VAL A 283 4.85 -3.96 -1.70
CA VAL A 283 3.81 -4.85 -1.19
C VAL A 283 3.57 -4.66 0.30
N THR A 284 2.30 -4.58 0.68
CA THR A 284 1.84 -4.74 2.07
C THR A 284 0.59 -5.61 2.12
N SER A 285 0.37 -6.30 3.23
CA SER A 285 -0.89 -6.99 3.51
C SER A 285 -1.95 -6.02 4.03
N GLN A 286 -3.15 -6.06 3.45
CA GLN A 286 -4.27 -5.22 3.87
C GLN A 286 -5.59 -5.98 3.81
N ILE A 287 -6.45 -5.73 4.81
CA ILE A 287 -7.87 -6.09 4.77
C ILE A 287 -8.62 -4.96 4.08
N LEU A 288 -9.24 -5.24 2.94
CA LEU A 288 -10.05 -4.28 2.19
C LEU A 288 -11.53 -4.46 2.52
N ASP A 289 -11.98 -3.81 3.61
CA ASP A 289 -13.41 -3.81 3.97
C ASP A 289 -14.27 -3.23 2.84
N HIS A 290 -15.53 -3.64 2.82
CA HIS A 290 -16.51 -3.28 1.79
C HIS A 290 -16.70 -1.78 1.56
N ASN A 291 -16.37 -0.96 2.56
CA ASN A 291 -16.54 0.49 2.60
C ASN A 291 -15.23 1.24 2.88
N ILE A 292 -14.06 0.57 2.84
CA ILE A 292 -12.79 1.19 3.20
C ILE A 292 -12.43 2.36 2.27
N ARG A 293 -11.96 3.44 2.87
CA ARG A 293 -11.13 4.44 2.19
C ARG A 293 -9.69 4.26 2.63
N TRP A 294 -8.83 3.83 1.72
CA TRP A 294 -7.41 3.57 2.03
C TRP A 294 -6.51 4.36 1.10
N THR A 295 -5.69 5.23 1.68
CA THR A 295 -4.78 6.14 1.00
C THR A 295 -3.33 5.82 1.35
N TYR A 296 -2.44 5.89 0.36
CA TYR A 296 -0.99 5.85 0.55
C TYR A 296 -0.30 6.75 -0.47
N THR A 297 0.97 7.07 -0.23
CA THR A 297 1.81 7.80 -1.19
C THR A 297 3.02 6.97 -1.57
N THR A 298 3.32 6.93 -2.87
CA THR A 298 4.52 6.31 -3.43
C THR A 298 5.29 7.34 -4.23
N ALA A 299 6.61 7.39 -4.05
CA ALA A 299 7.49 8.27 -4.81
C ALA A 299 8.22 7.49 -5.89
N PHE A 300 8.32 8.11 -7.06
CA PHE A 300 9.04 7.61 -8.22
C PHE A 300 10.16 8.58 -8.55
N VAL A 301 11.40 8.12 -8.41
CA VAL A 301 12.60 8.95 -8.49
C VAL A 301 13.38 8.58 -9.75
N LEU A 302 13.53 9.52 -10.67
CA LEU A 302 14.26 9.33 -11.91
C LEU A 302 15.74 9.70 -11.73
N GLY A 303 16.64 8.83 -12.17
CA GLY A 303 18.08 9.07 -12.09
C GLY A 303 18.89 7.83 -11.78
N THR A 304 19.95 8.01 -11.01
CA THR A 304 20.89 6.97 -10.59
C THR A 304 20.47 6.31 -9.28
N VAL A 305 21.14 5.22 -8.91
CA VAL A 305 20.99 4.60 -7.58
C VAL A 305 21.21 5.62 -6.45
N ASP A 306 22.17 6.53 -6.61
CA ASP A 306 22.47 7.54 -5.59
C ASP A 306 21.32 8.53 -5.45
N ASP A 307 20.73 9.01 -6.55
CA ASP A 307 19.55 9.88 -6.50
C ASP A 307 18.39 9.21 -5.75
N ILE A 308 18.09 7.96 -6.11
CA ILE A 308 17.00 7.16 -5.56
C ILE A 308 17.21 6.90 -4.07
N ARG A 309 18.40 6.40 -3.69
CA ARG A 309 18.73 6.06 -2.31
C ARG A 309 18.83 7.29 -1.42
N ASN A 310 19.32 8.42 -1.94
CA ASN A 310 19.36 9.68 -1.20
C ASN A 310 17.95 10.21 -0.95
N TYR A 311 17.04 10.12 -1.94
CA TYR A 311 15.64 10.47 -1.74
C TYR A 311 14.98 9.59 -0.67
N ALA A 312 15.16 8.25 -0.75
CA ALA A 312 14.65 7.34 0.26
C ALA A 312 15.20 7.67 1.65
N LYS A 313 16.51 7.96 1.74
CA LYS A 313 17.15 8.36 2.99
C LYS A 313 16.56 9.65 3.57
N SER A 314 16.28 10.66 2.77
CA SER A 314 15.72 11.93 3.26
C SER A 314 14.23 11.85 3.61
N HIS A 315 13.50 10.87 3.06
CA HIS A 315 12.05 10.69 3.28
C HIS A 315 11.70 9.46 4.14
N ARG A 316 12.70 8.78 4.72
CA ARG A 316 12.48 7.61 5.59
C ARG A 316 11.82 7.99 6.91
N GLN A 317 11.09 7.04 7.49
CA GLN A 317 10.72 7.11 8.90
C GLN A 317 11.96 6.93 9.78
N THR A 318 12.11 7.76 10.82
CA THR A 318 13.29 7.75 11.71
C THR A 318 13.00 7.20 13.11
N ASN A 319 11.81 6.66 13.33
CA ASN A 319 11.40 6.09 14.61
C ASN A 319 12.17 4.79 14.88
N LEU A 320 13.08 4.82 15.86
CA LEU A 320 13.85 3.63 16.28
C LEU A 320 12.96 2.56 16.92
N CYS A 321 11.90 2.98 17.59
CA CYS A 321 10.91 2.13 18.24
C CYS A 321 9.56 2.25 17.52
N PRO A 322 9.12 1.22 16.79
CA PRO A 322 7.81 1.23 16.16
C PRO A 322 6.67 1.37 17.17
N GLU A 323 5.65 2.17 16.82
CA GLU A 323 4.45 2.40 17.61
C GLU A 323 3.22 2.41 16.70
N TRP A 324 2.17 1.72 17.14
CA TRP A 324 0.89 1.63 16.45
C TRP A 324 -0.22 2.01 17.43
N VAL A 325 -0.85 3.15 17.21
CA VAL A 325 -2.01 3.62 17.97
C VAL A 325 -3.25 3.43 17.11
N PHE A 326 -4.05 2.43 17.43
CA PHE A 326 -5.24 2.09 16.66
C PHE A 326 -6.33 3.12 16.96
N ARG A 327 -6.82 3.78 15.91
CA ARG A 327 -7.90 4.77 15.99
C ARG A 327 -8.99 4.46 14.98
N ASP A 328 -8.64 4.52 13.71
CA ASP A 328 -9.53 4.34 12.56
C ASP A 328 -8.97 3.35 11.52
N SER A 329 -7.72 2.90 11.71
CA SER A 329 -6.98 2.03 10.80
C SER A 329 -6.24 0.92 11.56
N ARG A 330 -6.05 -0.22 10.89
CA ARG A 330 -5.28 -1.37 11.39
C ARG A 330 -3.77 -1.16 11.28
N LEU A 331 -3.30 -0.10 10.62
CA LEU A 331 -1.88 0.28 10.54
C LEU A 331 -0.95 -0.87 10.06
N GLY A 332 -1.42 -1.67 9.10
CA GLY A 332 -0.69 -2.81 8.53
C GLY A 332 -0.76 -4.10 9.36
N TRP A 333 -1.55 -4.12 10.45
CA TRP A 333 -1.88 -5.34 11.16
C TRP A 333 -3.05 -6.07 10.50
N TYR A 334 -2.99 -7.40 10.47
CA TYR A 334 -4.02 -8.26 9.91
C TYR A 334 -4.11 -9.60 10.65
N TYR A 335 -5.15 -10.37 10.33
CA TYR A 335 -5.47 -11.62 11.00
C TYR A 335 -5.09 -12.84 10.17
N GLU A 336 -4.52 -13.85 10.81
CA GLU A 336 -4.34 -15.21 10.28
C GLU A 336 -5.16 -16.18 11.13
N GLY A 337 -5.78 -17.18 10.48
CA GLY A 337 -6.74 -18.07 11.11
C GLY A 337 -8.13 -17.45 11.23
N ASN A 338 -8.95 -17.96 12.15
CA ASN A 338 -10.31 -17.47 12.36
C ASN A 338 -10.31 -16.33 13.39
N ALA A 339 -10.05 -15.11 12.92
CA ALA A 339 -10.16 -13.88 13.69
C ALA A 339 -10.68 -12.74 12.82
N HIS A 340 -11.60 -11.96 13.38
CA HIS A 340 -12.32 -10.91 12.69
C HIS A 340 -12.58 -9.74 13.63
N ASP A 341 -12.44 -8.52 13.12
CA ASP A 341 -12.77 -7.31 13.85
C ASP A 341 -14.12 -6.73 13.44
N THR A 342 -14.45 -5.58 14.04
CA THR A 342 -15.72 -4.88 13.80
C THR A 342 -15.83 -4.19 12.43
N GLY A 343 -14.82 -4.29 11.56
CA GLY A 343 -14.77 -3.65 10.26
C GLY A 343 -14.23 -2.21 10.28
N TRP A 344 -14.21 -1.57 9.11
CA TRP A 344 -13.73 -0.19 8.93
C TRP A 344 -14.88 0.85 8.96
N PRO A 345 -14.66 2.05 9.53
CA PRO A 345 -13.48 2.44 10.31
C PRO A 345 -13.44 1.74 11.66
N LEU A 346 -12.23 1.59 12.22
CA LEU A 346 -12.09 1.03 13.57
C LEU A 346 -12.75 1.93 14.63
N PRO A 347 -13.31 1.37 15.71
CA PRO A 347 -13.98 2.12 16.78
C PRO A 347 -13.00 2.66 17.83
N GLY A 348 -11.90 3.30 17.41
CA GLY A 348 -10.89 3.85 18.33
C GLY A 348 -9.89 2.82 18.90
N MET A 349 -9.95 1.56 18.44
CA MET A 349 -9.09 0.45 18.83
C MET A 349 -9.28 -0.73 17.86
N LEU A 350 -8.38 -1.72 17.87
CA LEU A 350 -8.69 -3.05 17.33
C LEU A 350 -9.65 -3.74 18.29
N ASP A 351 -10.88 -4.00 17.86
CA ASP A 351 -11.89 -4.77 18.61
C ASP A 351 -12.23 -6.02 17.81
N PHE A 352 -11.73 -7.18 18.24
CA PHE A 352 -11.80 -8.40 17.45
C PHE A 352 -12.02 -9.65 18.29
N ALA A 353 -12.73 -10.61 17.69
CA ALA A 353 -12.87 -11.96 18.21
C ALA A 353 -11.85 -12.87 17.52
N PHE A 354 -11.39 -13.89 18.23
CA PHE A 354 -10.40 -14.83 17.71
C PHE A 354 -10.65 -16.25 18.23
N SER A 355 -10.41 -17.23 17.36
CA SER A 355 -10.34 -18.64 17.76
C SER A 355 -9.00 -18.95 18.40
N LYS A 356 -8.93 -20.09 19.08
CA LYS A 356 -7.67 -20.68 19.51
C LYS A 356 -6.65 -20.74 18.37
N ASN A 357 -5.41 -20.36 18.65
CA ASN A 357 -4.29 -20.29 17.70
C ASN A 357 -4.41 -19.24 16.58
N ALA A 358 -5.43 -18.38 16.58
CA ALA A 358 -5.44 -17.24 15.66
C ALA A 358 -4.23 -16.34 15.92
N VAL A 359 -3.85 -15.57 14.90
CA VAL A 359 -2.65 -14.73 14.93
C VAL A 359 -3.00 -13.33 14.45
N LEU A 360 -2.52 -12.34 15.18
CA LEU A 360 -2.47 -10.94 14.76
C LEU A 360 -1.05 -10.67 14.25
N THR A 361 -0.91 -10.47 12.95
CA THR A 361 0.39 -10.29 12.26
C THR A 361 0.55 -8.87 11.79
N ARG A 362 1.78 -8.33 11.88
CA ARG A 362 2.16 -7.08 11.23
C ARG A 362 2.86 -7.38 9.91
N SER A 363 2.50 -6.68 8.82
CA SER A 363 3.32 -6.66 7.60
C SER A 363 4.77 -6.28 7.94
N GLU A 364 5.71 -6.65 7.06
CA GLU A 364 7.14 -6.43 7.23
C GLU A 364 7.46 -5.00 7.69
N ILE A 365 8.35 -4.93 8.68
CA ILE A 365 8.87 -3.67 9.24
C ILE A 365 10.38 -3.84 9.50
N PHE A 366 11.05 -2.84 10.06
CA PHE A 366 12.44 -2.90 10.46
C PHE A 366 12.60 -2.26 11.84
N TRP A 367 13.34 -2.92 12.72
CA TRP A 367 13.93 -2.30 13.91
C TRP A 367 15.19 -3.06 14.35
N LYS A 368 15.98 -2.43 15.21
CA LYS A 368 17.11 -3.09 15.89
C LYS A 368 16.64 -3.58 17.25
N ALA A 369 16.90 -4.85 17.56
CA ALA A 369 16.51 -5.47 18.82
C ALA A 369 17.04 -4.70 20.03
N GLU A 370 18.25 -4.17 19.92
CA GLU A 370 18.95 -3.40 20.97
C GLU A 370 18.24 -2.07 21.29
N ASP A 371 17.59 -1.46 20.30
CA ASP A 371 16.87 -0.20 20.47
C ASP A 371 15.45 -0.41 21.03
N ALA A 372 14.94 -1.65 20.98
CA ALA A 372 13.55 -2.00 21.28
C ALA A 372 13.42 -3.23 22.22
N PRO A 373 14.04 -3.24 23.41
CA PRO A 373 14.08 -4.37 24.33
C PRO A 373 12.73 -4.75 24.97
N VAL A 374 11.72 -3.88 24.92
CA VAL A 374 10.41 -4.13 25.55
C VAL A 374 9.29 -3.92 24.56
N LEU A 375 8.37 -4.89 24.48
CA LEU A 375 7.10 -4.74 23.79
C LEU A 375 6.01 -4.37 24.79
N GLU A 376 5.33 -3.26 24.54
CA GLU A 376 4.16 -2.81 25.26
C GLU A 376 2.89 -3.08 24.44
N ILE A 377 1.89 -3.67 25.09
CA ILE A 377 0.54 -3.83 24.55
C ILE A 377 -0.46 -3.20 25.52
N GLU A 378 -1.14 -2.14 25.08
CA GLU A 378 -2.25 -1.52 25.81
C GLU A 378 -3.58 -2.05 25.27
N GLY A 379 -4.29 -2.80 26.09
CA GLY A 379 -5.58 -3.36 25.70
C GLY A 379 -6.22 -4.24 26.76
N ALA A 380 -7.39 -4.76 26.43
CA ALA A 380 -8.09 -5.79 27.20
C ALA A 380 -8.12 -7.10 26.41
N PHE A 381 -7.94 -8.22 27.10
CA PHE A 381 -8.16 -9.56 26.58
C PHE A 381 -9.30 -10.20 27.37
N ALA A 382 -10.13 -11.02 26.73
CA ALA A 382 -11.22 -11.74 27.36
C ALA A 382 -11.26 -13.20 26.89
N THR A 383 -11.17 -14.14 27.82
CA THR A 383 -11.36 -15.58 27.58
C THR A 383 -12.28 -16.17 28.65
N ALA A 384 -12.82 -17.38 28.42
CA ALA A 384 -13.71 -18.04 29.38
C ALA A 384 -13.03 -18.26 30.76
N ASP A 385 -11.77 -18.71 30.75
CA ASP A 385 -10.99 -19.01 31.94
C ASP A 385 -10.28 -17.79 32.55
N LYS A 386 -10.49 -16.59 31.97
CA LYS A 386 -9.85 -15.33 32.37
C LYS A 386 -8.32 -15.33 32.36
N GLN A 387 -7.74 -16.31 31.69
CA GLN A 387 -6.30 -16.48 31.48
C GLN A 387 -6.05 -16.66 29.99
N LEU A 388 -4.94 -16.10 29.52
CA LEU A 388 -4.50 -16.22 28.13
C LEU A 388 -2.98 -16.22 28.10
N THR A 389 -2.39 -17.06 27.24
CA THR A 389 -0.97 -16.93 26.90
C THR A 389 -0.87 -16.25 25.54
N LEU A 390 -0.23 -15.08 25.52
CA LEU A 390 0.19 -14.41 24.30
C LEU A 390 1.56 -14.96 23.89
N ILE A 391 1.66 -15.50 22.69
CA ILE A 391 2.93 -15.94 22.11
C ILE A 391 3.37 -14.86 21.14
N VAL A 392 4.41 -14.11 21.51
CA VAL A 392 5.02 -13.10 20.65
C VAL A 392 6.09 -13.79 19.82
N GLU A 393 5.87 -13.94 18.52
CA GLU A 393 6.85 -14.47 17.58
C GLU A 393 7.52 -13.33 16.83
N LEU A 394 8.85 -13.39 16.74
CA LEU A 394 9.70 -12.39 16.14
C LEU A 394 10.54 -13.03 15.02
N ARG A 395 10.68 -12.32 13.91
CA ARG A 395 11.39 -12.80 12.72
C ARG A 395 12.62 -11.94 12.41
N PRO A 396 13.85 -12.46 12.52
CA PRO A 396 15.07 -11.75 12.13
C PRO A 396 15.12 -11.40 10.64
N THR A 397 15.91 -10.39 10.28
CA THR A 397 16.17 -10.11 8.85
C THR A 397 16.98 -11.21 8.19
N ASP A 398 17.96 -11.77 8.89
CA ASP A 398 18.81 -12.88 8.44
C ASP A 398 17.99 -14.15 8.25
N GLU A 399 17.82 -14.57 7.00
CA GLU A 399 17.01 -15.73 6.62
C GLU A 399 17.59 -17.07 7.09
N LYS A 400 18.86 -17.09 7.54
CA LYS A 400 19.46 -18.27 8.17
C LYS A 400 19.05 -18.44 9.61
N LYS A 401 18.54 -17.38 10.26
CA LYS A 401 18.02 -17.45 11.62
C LYS A 401 16.56 -17.86 11.60
N ASN A 402 16.21 -18.80 12.48
CA ASN A 402 14.82 -19.15 12.72
C ASN A 402 14.07 -18.00 13.41
N SER A 403 12.75 -17.93 13.21
CA SER A 403 11.90 -17.16 14.11
C SER A 403 12.06 -17.68 15.55
N PHE A 404 11.89 -16.80 16.52
CA PHE A 404 11.89 -17.14 17.94
C PHE A 404 10.72 -16.46 18.64
N SER A 405 10.36 -16.98 19.81
CA SER A 405 9.16 -16.52 20.51
C SER A 405 9.32 -16.47 22.02
N ILE A 406 8.50 -15.63 22.64
CA ILE A 406 8.29 -15.58 24.09
C ILE A 406 6.81 -15.77 24.40
N SER A 407 6.53 -16.62 25.39
CA SER A 407 5.20 -16.82 25.92
C SER A 407 4.99 -15.91 27.13
N GLN A 408 3.99 -15.03 27.04
CA GLN A 408 3.60 -14.12 28.10
C GLN A 408 2.19 -14.48 28.57
N PRO A 409 2.02 -14.99 29.81
CA PRO A 409 0.71 -15.05 30.45
C PRO A 409 0.16 -13.63 30.66
N VAL A 410 -1.13 -13.44 30.35
CA VAL A 410 -1.87 -12.19 30.58
C VAL A 410 -3.23 -12.47 31.22
N ASN A 411 -3.68 -11.54 32.06
CA ASN A 411 -5.04 -11.57 32.59
C ASN A 411 -6.03 -11.28 31.46
N ALA A 412 -6.98 -12.20 31.25
CA ALA A 412 -7.95 -12.13 30.18
C ALA A 412 -9.39 -12.00 30.72
N ASP A 413 -9.60 -11.09 31.68
CA ASP A 413 -10.88 -10.83 32.34
C ASP A 413 -11.69 -9.69 31.70
N GLY A 414 -11.26 -9.18 30.54
CA GLY A 414 -11.87 -8.07 29.81
C GLY A 414 -11.49 -6.67 30.32
N VAL A 415 -10.60 -6.56 31.31
CA VAL A 415 -10.17 -5.25 31.84
C VAL A 415 -8.94 -4.73 31.09
N ASN A 416 -9.00 -3.45 30.68
CA ASN A 416 -7.91 -2.76 29.98
C ASN A 416 -6.66 -2.66 30.87
N ARG A 417 -5.52 -3.12 30.36
CA ARG A 417 -4.23 -3.09 31.04
C ARG A 417 -3.10 -2.80 30.05
N THR A 418 -1.97 -2.40 30.60
CA THR A 418 -0.71 -2.34 29.87
C THR A 418 0.10 -3.59 30.22
N SER A 419 0.34 -4.44 29.22
CA SER A 419 1.22 -5.60 29.34
C SER A 419 2.61 -5.23 28.82
N LEU A 420 3.64 -5.48 29.62
CA LEU A 420 5.04 -5.25 29.26
C LEU A 420 5.73 -6.60 29.11
N ILE A 421 6.30 -6.85 27.93
CA ILE A 421 6.97 -8.09 27.57
C ILE A 421 8.44 -7.77 27.36
N ASN A 422 9.29 -8.28 28.26
CA ASN A 422 10.73 -8.08 28.16
C ASN A 422 11.30 -9.02 27.09
N LEU A 423 11.66 -8.47 25.93
CA LEU A 423 12.24 -9.23 24.83
C LEU A 423 13.74 -9.46 25.01
N SER A 424 14.43 -8.64 25.82
CA SER A 424 15.87 -8.76 26.04
C SER A 424 16.29 -10.04 26.79
N VAL A 425 15.32 -10.79 27.33
CA VAL A 425 15.57 -12.09 27.96
C VAL A 425 15.74 -13.21 26.93
N LEU A 426 15.31 -12.97 25.69
CA LEU A 426 15.47 -13.93 24.60
C LEU A 426 16.92 -13.87 24.12
N PRO A 427 17.67 -15.00 24.16
CA PRO A 427 19.09 -15.00 23.77
C PRO A 427 19.30 -14.63 22.30
N ASP A 428 18.32 -14.94 21.45
CA ASP A 428 18.37 -14.68 20.01
C ASP A 428 17.83 -13.29 19.61
N TYR A 429 17.34 -12.50 20.58
CA TYR A 429 16.84 -11.15 20.32
C TYR A 429 17.99 -10.15 20.21
N ASN A 430 18.67 -10.18 19.06
CA ASN A 430 19.78 -9.31 18.68
C ASN A 430 19.72 -8.97 17.18
N GLY A 431 20.31 -7.83 16.82
CA GLY A 431 20.43 -7.37 15.45
C GLY A 431 19.12 -6.86 14.85
N ALA A 432 19.00 -6.96 13.52
CA ALA A 432 17.83 -6.46 12.80
C ALA A 432 16.69 -7.47 12.78
N ILE A 433 15.48 -6.99 13.07
CA ILE A 433 14.23 -7.76 13.10
C ILE A 433 13.27 -7.19 12.06
N LYS A 434 12.55 -8.08 11.36
CA LYS A 434 11.64 -7.73 10.24
C LYS A 434 10.17 -8.05 10.44
N GLY A 435 9.80 -8.75 11.51
CA GLY A 435 8.43 -9.20 11.68
C GLY A 435 8.06 -9.49 13.13
N ILE A 436 6.80 -9.26 13.44
CA ILE A 436 6.17 -9.56 14.72
C ILE A 436 4.79 -10.17 14.48
N LYS A 437 4.49 -11.23 15.25
CA LYS A 437 3.18 -11.87 15.33
C LYS A 437 2.77 -12.04 16.78
N LEU A 438 1.48 -11.88 17.05
CA LEU A 438 0.86 -12.16 18.34
C LEU A 438 -0.10 -13.34 18.15
N LYS A 439 0.27 -14.51 18.67
CA LYS A 439 -0.57 -15.70 18.64
C LYS A 439 -1.29 -15.89 19.96
N PHE A 440 -2.58 -16.21 19.89
CA PHE A 440 -3.45 -16.39 21.05
C PHE A 440 -3.59 -17.88 21.38
N SER A 441 -3.25 -18.28 22.61
CA SER A 441 -3.25 -19.70 23.02
C SER A 441 -4.64 -20.32 23.15
N ASP A 442 -5.68 -19.49 23.17
CA ASP A 442 -7.07 -19.89 23.38
C ASP A 442 -8.02 -19.02 22.55
N GLU A 443 -9.32 -19.36 22.54
CA GLU A 443 -10.35 -18.52 21.94
C GLU A 443 -10.83 -17.40 22.86
N GLY A 444 -11.25 -16.28 22.28
CA GLY A 444 -11.67 -15.12 23.06
C GLY A 444 -11.88 -13.86 22.22
N SER A 445 -11.75 -12.71 22.88
CA SER A 445 -11.76 -11.39 22.23
C SER A 445 -10.70 -10.47 22.80
N ALA A 446 -10.31 -9.47 22.00
CA ALA A 446 -9.33 -8.46 22.38
C ALA A 446 -9.78 -7.07 21.93
N LYS A 447 -9.49 -6.09 22.79
CA LYS A 447 -9.61 -4.66 22.52
C LYS A 447 -8.25 -4.01 22.69
N ILE A 448 -7.50 -3.81 21.60
CA ILE A 448 -6.13 -3.30 21.63
C ILE A 448 -6.10 -1.86 21.14
N LYS A 449 -5.69 -0.94 22.02
CA LYS A 449 -5.56 0.48 21.72
C LYS A 449 -4.20 0.82 21.13
N ARG A 450 -3.15 0.17 21.64
CA ARG A 450 -1.78 0.46 21.23
C ARG A 450 -0.88 -0.77 21.33
N ILE A 451 0.01 -0.91 20.36
CA ILE A 451 1.19 -1.77 20.43
C ILE A 451 2.41 -0.88 20.21
N LYS A 452 3.44 -0.99 21.05
CA LYS A 452 4.61 -0.11 21.00
C LYS A 452 5.86 -0.85 21.45
N PHE A 453 6.96 -0.68 20.73
CA PHE A 453 8.28 -0.99 21.23
C PHE A 453 8.82 0.15 22.08
N ARG A 454 9.57 -0.17 23.15
CA ARG A 454 10.18 0.80 24.05
C ARG A 454 11.68 0.55 24.15
N SER A 455 12.43 1.64 24.20
CA SER A 455 13.78 1.63 24.75
C SER A 455 13.73 1.36 26.25
N LEU A 456 14.85 0.92 26.82
CA LEU A 456 15.03 0.93 28.28
C LEU A 456 15.09 2.35 28.84
#